data_AF-A0A256Y7T7-F1
#
_entry.id   AF-A0A256Y7T7-F1
#
_cell.length_a   1.000
_cell.length_b   1.000
_cell.length_c   1.000
_cell.angle_alpha   90.00
_cell.angle_beta   90.00
_cell.angle_gamma   90.00
#
_symmetry.space_group_name_H-M   'P 1'
#
loop_
_entity.id
_entity.type
_entity.pdbx_description
1 polymer ?
#
loop_
_entity_poly.entity_id
_entity_poly.type
_entity_poly.pdbx_seq_one_letter_code
_entity_poly.pdbx_strand_id
1 'polypeptide(L)'
;MKQVVDFLATNSINPQTGNPHSPERIKIALEEAHVNIKNVPLENQVNEILEQINKIIPIKIETKKIRITIPAIQTGKAYGVVSPYKETENWKDNGDLEVVVKVPAGIIIDFYDKLNGVTHGSAIAEEIKEE
;
A
#
# COMPACT_ATOMS: atom_id res chain seq x y z
N MET A 1 11.19 8.75 -10.56
CA MET A 1 12.34 8.02 -9.97
C MET A 1 12.72 8.52 -8.59
N LYS A 2 13.19 9.78 -8.45
CA LYS A 2 13.67 10.32 -7.16
C LYS A 2 12.71 10.09 -5.97
N GLN A 3 11.43 10.43 -6.14
CA GLN A 3 10.41 10.21 -5.10
C GLN A 3 10.28 8.74 -4.65
N VAL A 4 10.40 7.79 -5.58
CA VAL A 4 10.35 6.36 -5.28
C VAL A 4 11.57 5.96 -4.45
N VAL A 5 12.76 6.41 -4.86
CA VAL A 5 14.02 6.14 -4.16
C VAL A 5 13.98 6.68 -2.73
N ASP A 6 13.60 7.95 -2.57
CA ASP A 6 13.54 8.62 -1.27
C ASP A 6 12.53 7.92 -0.34
N PHE A 7 11.36 7.56 -0.89
CA PHE A 7 10.32 6.85 -0.15
C PHE A 7 10.80 5.48 0.32
N LEU A 8 11.36 4.67 -0.57
CA LEU A 8 11.84 3.32 -0.22
C LEU A 8 13.03 3.38 0.74
N ALA A 9 13.95 4.34 0.59
CA ALA A 9 15.09 4.47 1.49
C ALA A 9 14.67 4.78 2.93
N THR A 10 13.55 5.47 3.10
CA THR A 10 13.02 5.87 4.41
C THR A 10 12.08 4.84 5.01
N ASN A 11 11.29 4.16 4.18
CA ASN A 11 10.17 3.31 4.62
C ASN A 11 10.40 1.81 4.43
N SER A 12 11.58 1.40 3.93
CA SER A 12 11.92 -0.01 3.73
C SER A 12 13.17 -0.43 4.48
N ILE A 13 13.24 -1.73 4.78
CA ILE A 13 14.37 -2.39 5.42
C ILE A 13 14.82 -3.60 4.61
N ASN A 14 16.09 -3.97 4.77
CA ASN A 14 16.57 -5.29 4.41
C ASN A 14 16.12 -6.29 5.49
N PRO A 15 15.28 -7.29 5.16
CA PRO A 15 14.79 -8.26 6.15
C PRO A 15 15.90 -9.15 6.73
N GLN A 16 17.06 -9.24 6.09
CA GLN A 16 18.20 -10.04 6.57
C GLN A 16 19.01 -9.32 7.66
N THR A 17 19.12 -7.99 7.57
CA THR A 17 19.94 -7.19 8.50
C THR A 17 19.12 -6.29 9.42
N GLY A 18 17.84 -6.08 9.12
CA GLY A 18 16.95 -5.15 9.81
C GLY A 18 17.19 -3.68 9.49
N ASN A 19 18.23 -3.34 8.70
CA ASN A 19 18.61 -1.97 8.41
C ASN A 19 18.03 -1.46 7.08
N PRO A 20 17.77 -0.15 6.94
CA PRO A 20 17.36 0.43 5.66
C PRO A 20 18.46 0.32 4.60
N HIS A 21 18.04 0.23 3.34
CA HIS A 21 18.95 0.34 2.21
C HIS A 21 19.30 1.81 1.92
N SER A 22 20.51 2.07 1.43
CA SER A 22 20.86 3.42 1.01
C SER A 22 20.06 3.85 -0.25
N PRO A 23 19.81 5.15 -0.45
CA PRO A 23 19.14 5.66 -1.66
C PRO A 23 19.82 5.18 -2.95
N GLU A 24 21.15 5.17 -2.98
CA GLU A 24 21.91 4.70 -4.15
C GLU A 24 21.67 3.21 -4.41
N ARG A 25 21.61 2.37 -3.38
CA ARG A 25 21.37 0.93 -3.57
C ARG A 25 19.98 0.67 -4.15
N ILE A 26 18.97 1.40 -3.67
CA ILE A 26 17.60 1.30 -4.19
C ILE A 26 17.53 1.77 -5.64
N LYS A 27 18.20 2.87 -5.97
CA LYS A 27 18.27 3.39 -7.34
C LYS A 27 18.86 2.34 -8.30
N ILE A 28 19.99 1.74 -7.93
CA ILE A 28 20.62 0.67 -8.71
C ILE A 28 19.65 -0.51 -8.88
N ALA A 29 18.99 -0.93 -7.80
CA ALA A 29 18.05 -2.05 -7.87
C ALA A 29 16.82 -1.76 -8.75
N LEU A 30 16.31 -0.52 -8.76
CA LEU A 30 15.25 -0.06 -9.66
C LEU A 30 15.68 -0.13 -11.13
N GLU A 31 16.91 0.26 -11.43
CA GLU A 31 17.49 0.21 -12.78
C GLU A 31 17.72 -1.24 -13.24
N GLU A 32 18.29 -2.09 -12.37
CA GLU A 32 18.51 -3.53 -12.62
C GLU A 32 17.20 -4.30 -12.81
N ALA A 33 16.15 -3.96 -12.07
CA ALA A 33 14.82 -4.55 -12.22
C ALA A 33 14.06 -4.01 -13.45
N HIS A 34 14.62 -3.01 -14.16
CA HIS A 34 13.95 -2.31 -15.26
C HIS A 34 12.55 -1.79 -14.88
N VAL A 35 12.40 -1.25 -13.67
CA VAL A 35 11.11 -0.79 -13.16
C VAL A 35 10.61 0.40 -13.98
N ASN A 36 9.45 0.24 -14.60
CA ASN A 36 8.78 1.34 -15.29
C ASN A 36 7.94 2.17 -14.31
N ILE A 37 8.47 3.32 -13.90
CA ILE A 37 7.77 4.23 -12.97
C ILE A 37 6.68 4.98 -13.74
N LYS A 38 5.42 4.71 -13.41
CA LYS A 38 4.24 5.28 -14.05
C LYS A 38 3.99 6.70 -13.53
N ASN A 39 3.33 7.53 -14.35
CA ASN A 39 2.89 8.88 -13.94
C ASN A 39 1.58 8.83 -13.14
N VAL A 40 1.60 8.10 -12.03
CA VAL A 40 0.49 7.97 -11.07
C VAL A 40 1.04 8.18 -9.66
N PRO A 41 0.20 8.51 -8.66
CA PRO A 41 0.67 8.62 -7.28
C PRO A 41 1.43 7.36 -6.83
N LEU A 42 2.51 7.55 -6.06
CA LEU A 42 3.39 6.46 -5.62
C LEU A 42 2.62 5.34 -4.93
N GLU A 43 1.69 5.73 -4.07
CA GLU A 43 0.73 4.87 -3.38
C GLU A 43 0.12 3.79 -4.30
N ASN A 44 -0.26 4.17 -5.52
CA ASN A 44 -0.96 3.28 -6.45
C ASN A 44 -0.02 2.31 -7.20
N GLN A 45 1.29 2.48 -7.08
CA GLN A 45 2.29 1.68 -7.78
C GLN A 45 3.36 1.08 -6.85
N VAL A 46 3.34 1.41 -5.56
CA VAL A 46 4.35 0.98 -4.59
C VAL A 46 4.44 -0.55 -4.48
N ASN A 47 3.31 -1.25 -4.48
CA ASN A 47 3.27 -2.71 -4.39
C ASN A 47 3.91 -3.37 -5.62
N GLU A 48 3.57 -2.90 -6.82
CA GLU A 48 4.17 -3.37 -8.08
C GLU A 48 5.68 -3.11 -8.13
N ILE A 49 6.11 -1.92 -7.69
CA ILE A 49 7.53 -1.56 -7.61
C ILE A 49 8.27 -2.49 -6.64
N LEU A 50 7.70 -2.72 -5.45
CA LEU A 50 8.29 -3.61 -4.45
C LEU A 50 8.44 -5.04 -4.98
N GLU A 51 7.42 -5.60 -5.63
CA GLU A 51 7.48 -6.93 -6.24
C GLU A 51 8.60 -7.05 -7.28
N GLN A 52 8.85 -6.00 -8.06
CA GLN A 52 9.92 -5.98 -9.05
C GLN A 52 11.30 -5.86 -8.40
N ILE A 53 11.48 -4.93 -7.46
CA ILE A 53 12.75 -4.75 -6.74
C ILE A 53 13.11 -5.98 -5.90
N ASN A 54 12.12 -6.67 -5.32
CA ASN A 54 12.35 -7.83 -4.45
C ASN A 54 13.01 -9.02 -5.19
N LYS A 55 12.99 -9.01 -6.52
CA LYS A 55 13.73 -9.97 -7.37
C LYS A 55 15.23 -9.70 -7.43
N ILE A 56 15.65 -8.47 -7.14
CA ILE A 56 17.03 -7.99 -7.21
C ILE A 56 17.66 -7.89 -5.82
N ILE A 57 16.93 -7.28 -4.87
CA ILE A 57 17.36 -7.17 -3.47
C ILE A 57 16.23 -7.56 -2.52
N PRO A 58 16.52 -8.26 -1.41
CA PRO A 58 15.52 -8.47 -0.38
C PRO A 58 15.16 -7.11 0.23
N ILE A 59 13.89 -6.75 0.12
CA ILE A 59 13.35 -5.48 0.60
C ILE A 59 11.98 -5.73 1.22
N LYS A 60 11.75 -5.16 2.41
CA LYS A 60 10.46 -5.25 3.11
C LYS A 60 10.06 -3.86 3.57
N ILE A 61 8.79 -3.53 3.43
CA ILE A 61 8.18 -2.36 4.06
C ILE A 61 7.34 -2.82 5.24
N GLU A 62 7.30 -2.02 6.30
CA GLU A 62 6.34 -2.20 7.37
C GLU A 62 4.92 -1.91 6.86
N THR A 63 4.04 -2.90 6.97
CA THR A 63 2.64 -2.79 6.52
C THR A 63 1.71 -2.91 7.71
N LYS A 64 0.61 -2.16 7.68
CA LYS A 64 -0.50 -2.30 8.60
C LYS A 64 -1.64 -3.07 7.95
N LYS A 65 -2.25 -3.97 8.70
CA LYS A 65 -3.43 -4.71 8.28
C LYS A 65 -4.69 -4.03 8.83
N ILE A 66 -5.62 -3.69 7.95
CA ILE A 66 -6.78 -2.88 8.30
C ILE A 66 -8.02 -3.60 7.75
N ARG A 67 -9.02 -3.83 8.61
CA ARG A 67 -10.37 -4.21 8.19
C ARG A 67 -11.17 -2.95 7.94
N ILE A 68 -11.80 -2.86 6.78
CA ILE A 68 -12.62 -1.72 6.39
C ILE A 68 -14.01 -2.23 6.03
N THR A 69 -15.02 -1.65 6.67
CA THR A 69 -16.43 -1.85 6.29
C THR A 69 -16.91 -0.62 5.54
N ILE A 70 -17.35 -0.83 4.29
CA ILE A 70 -17.79 0.20 3.36
C ILE A 70 -19.29 0.02 3.12
N PRO A 71 -20.13 1.02 3.39
CA PRO A 71 -21.55 0.95 3.11
C PRO A 71 -21.85 0.71 1.62
N ALA A 72 -22.88 -0.07 1.31
CA ALA A 72 -23.28 -0.44 -0.06
C ALA A 72 -23.26 0.74 -1.06
N ILE A 73 -23.77 1.90 -0.63
CA ILE A 73 -23.89 3.12 -1.44
C ILE A 73 -22.52 3.70 -1.88
N GLN A 74 -21.47 3.49 -1.07
CA GLN A 74 -20.13 4.05 -1.32
C GLN A 74 -19.17 3.07 -1.98
N THR A 75 -19.56 1.80 -2.11
CA THR A 75 -18.71 0.71 -2.63
C THR A 75 -18.09 1.05 -3.97
N GLY A 76 -18.85 1.57 -4.95
CA GLY A 76 -18.34 1.88 -6.28
C GLY A 76 -17.15 2.85 -6.29
N LYS A 77 -17.20 3.93 -5.49
CA LYS A 77 -16.10 4.91 -5.41
C LYS A 77 -14.95 4.41 -4.55
N ALA A 78 -15.27 3.77 -3.43
CA ALA A 78 -14.27 3.32 -2.46
C ALA A 78 -13.49 2.10 -2.95
N TYR A 79 -14.06 1.27 -3.83
CA TYR A 79 -13.40 0.08 -4.37
C TYR A 79 -12.07 0.41 -5.05
N GLY A 80 -12.01 1.51 -5.80
CA GLY A 80 -10.78 1.96 -6.45
C GLY A 80 -9.66 2.33 -5.46
N VAL A 81 -10.02 2.76 -4.25
CA VAL A 81 -9.05 3.12 -3.19
C VAL A 81 -8.53 1.87 -2.47
N VAL A 82 -9.41 0.91 -2.17
CA VAL A 82 -9.04 -0.29 -1.38
C VAL A 82 -8.47 -1.42 -2.23
N SER A 83 -8.86 -1.53 -3.50
CA SER A 83 -8.46 -2.63 -4.39
C SER A 83 -6.94 -2.81 -4.54
N PRO A 84 -6.11 -1.76 -4.69
CA PRO A 84 -4.66 -1.91 -4.81
C PRO A 84 -3.97 -2.52 -3.58
N TYR A 85 -4.62 -2.47 -2.41
CA TYR A 85 -4.10 -2.94 -1.13
C TYR A 85 -4.84 -4.18 -0.61
N LYS A 86 -5.84 -4.66 -1.36
CA LYS A 86 -6.76 -5.71 -0.92
C LYS A 86 -6.03 -7.05 -0.75
N GLU A 87 -6.22 -7.65 0.42
CA GLU A 87 -5.85 -9.04 0.70
C GLU A 87 -7.07 -9.95 0.59
N THR A 88 -8.19 -9.60 1.23
CA THR A 88 -9.45 -10.34 1.14
C THR A 88 -10.65 -9.39 1.08
N GLU A 89 -11.75 -9.83 0.48
CA GLU A 89 -13.03 -9.13 0.47
C GLU A 89 -14.18 -10.08 0.81
N ASN A 90 -15.22 -9.53 1.44
CA ASN A 90 -16.46 -10.20 1.78
C ASN A 90 -17.64 -9.25 1.56
N TRP A 91 -18.60 -9.65 0.73
CA TRP A 91 -19.84 -8.90 0.51
C TRP A 91 -20.90 -9.40 1.49
N LYS A 92 -21.46 -8.49 2.27
CA LYS A 92 -22.54 -8.80 3.22
C LYS A 92 -23.89 -8.84 2.50
N ASP A 93 -24.85 -9.55 3.08
CA ASP A 93 -26.21 -9.69 2.52
C ASP A 93 -26.94 -8.35 2.34
N ASN A 94 -26.56 -7.33 3.12
CA ASN A 94 -27.09 -5.97 3.01
C ASN A 94 -26.40 -5.12 1.92
N GLY A 95 -25.43 -5.68 1.19
CA GLY A 95 -24.65 -5.01 0.15
C GLY A 95 -23.42 -4.27 0.64
N ASP A 96 -23.14 -4.24 1.94
CA ASP A 96 -21.91 -3.65 2.47
C ASP A 96 -20.70 -4.50 2.08
N LEU A 97 -19.58 -3.83 1.84
CA LEU A 97 -18.31 -4.47 1.51
C LEU A 97 -17.39 -4.43 2.73
N GLU A 98 -17.03 -5.60 3.24
CA GLU A 98 -15.95 -5.74 4.21
C GLU A 98 -14.67 -6.17 3.47
N VAL A 99 -13.61 -5.39 3.61
CA VAL A 99 -12.33 -5.62 2.93
C VAL A 99 -11.20 -5.58 3.95
N VAL A 100 -10.29 -6.54 3.86
CA VAL A 100 -9.03 -6.52 4.60
C VAL A 100 -7.94 -6.06 3.65
N VAL A 101 -7.26 -4.98 4.01
CA VAL A 101 -6.19 -4.39 3.23
C VAL A 101 -4.85 -4.45 3.98
N LYS A 102 -3.76 -4.57 3.23
CA LYS A 102 -2.39 -4.39 3.72
C LYS A 102 -1.81 -3.11 3.12
N VAL A 103 -1.68 -2.10 3.97
CA VAL A 103 -1.25 -0.75 3.56
C VAL A 103 0.16 -0.48 4.10
N PRO A 104 1.12 -0.04 3.27
CA PRO A 104 2.42 0.40 3.75
C PRO A 104 2.30 1.53 4.77
N ALA A 105 3.00 1.41 5.90
CA ALA A 105 2.92 2.38 7.00
C ALA A 105 3.30 3.80 6.55
N GLY A 106 4.23 3.93 5.60
CA GLY A 106 4.67 5.21 5.03
C GLY A 106 3.61 5.99 4.24
N ILE A 107 2.48 5.36 3.86
CA ILE A 107 1.38 6.02 3.14
C ILE A 107 0.02 5.87 3.84
N ILE A 108 0.01 5.37 5.08
CA ILE A 108 -1.23 5.02 5.76
C ILE A 108 -2.15 6.23 6.00
N ILE A 109 -1.56 7.40 6.23
CA ILE A 109 -2.31 8.65 6.43
C ILE A 109 -3.00 9.04 5.11
N ASP A 110 -2.27 9.08 4.00
CA ASP A 110 -2.82 9.39 2.68
C ASP A 110 -3.94 8.40 2.27
N PHE A 111 -3.77 7.13 2.62
CA PHE A 111 -4.79 6.10 2.43
C PHE A 111 -6.08 6.41 3.18
N TYR A 112 -6.00 6.75 4.47
CA TYR A 112 -7.18 7.13 5.27
C TYR A 112 -7.83 8.41 4.75
N ASP A 113 -7.05 9.41 4.36
CA ASP A 113 -7.57 10.67 3.82
C ASP A 113 -8.34 10.45 2.52
N LYS A 114 -7.82 9.60 1.61
CA LYS A 114 -8.52 9.23 0.38
C LYS A 114 -9.79 8.44 0.66
N LEU A 115 -9.73 7.46 1.56
CA LEU A 115 -10.90 6.66 1.94
C LEU A 115 -12.00 7.54 2.53
N ASN A 116 -11.65 8.45 3.43
CA ASN A 116 -12.58 9.41 4.02
C ASN A 116 -13.14 10.36 2.98
N GLY A 117 -12.31 10.86 2.06
CA GLY A 117 -12.76 11.74 0.97
C GLY A 117 -13.79 11.09 0.05
N VAL A 118 -13.61 9.83 -0.33
CA VAL A 118 -14.56 9.13 -1.23
C VAL A 118 -15.82 8.67 -0.51
N THR A 119 -15.71 8.28 0.76
CA THR A 119 -16.84 7.77 1.56
C THR A 119 -17.55 8.83 2.39
N HIS A 120 -17.03 10.06 2.41
CA HIS A 120 -17.49 11.15 3.27
C HIS A 120 -17.50 10.74 4.76
N GLY A 121 -16.50 9.95 5.17
CA GLY A 121 -16.35 9.46 6.54
C GLY A 121 -17.31 8.33 6.95
N SER A 122 -18.06 7.74 6.01
CA SER A 122 -18.99 6.64 6.32
C SER A 122 -18.36 5.26 6.39
N ALA A 123 -17.11 5.10 5.92
CA ALA A 123 -16.37 3.86 6.10
C ALA A 123 -15.88 3.70 7.55
N ILE A 124 -15.94 2.48 8.06
CA ILE A 124 -15.39 2.13 9.38
C ILE A 124 -14.09 1.36 9.14
N ALA A 125 -12.98 1.84 9.70
CA ALA A 125 -11.68 1.21 9.60
C ALA A 125 -11.18 0.76 10.98
N GLU A 126 -10.72 -0.50 11.06
CA GLU A 126 -10.20 -1.12 12.27
C GLU A 126 -8.82 -1.72 11.98
N GLU A 127 -7.80 -1.30 12.75
CA GLU A 127 -6.47 -1.92 12.65
C GLU A 127 -6.50 -3.31 13.27
N ILE A 128 -6.13 -4.32 12.49
CA ILE A 128 -5.97 -5.69 12.95
C ILE A 128 -4.53 -5.83 13.47
N LYS A 129 -4.37 -6.07 14.77
CA LYS A 129 -3.06 -6.42 15.32
C LYS A 129 -2.72 -7.84 14.86
N GLU A 130 -1.65 -7.98 14.07
CA GLU A 130 -1.01 -9.28 13.88
C GLU A 130 -0.20 -9.55 15.16
N GLU A 131 -0.57 -10.61 15.90
CA GLU A 131 0.18 -11.13 17.06
C GLU A 131 1.52 -11.74 16.64
#